data_AF-A0A101U3G0-F1
#
_entry.id   AF-A0A101U3G0-F1
#
_cell.length_a   1.000
_cell.length_b   1.000
_cell.length_c   1.000
_cell.angle_alpha   90.00
_cell.angle_beta   90.00
_cell.angle_gamma   90.00
#
_symmetry.space_group_name_H-M   'P 1'
#
loop_
_entity.id
_entity.type
_entity.pdbx_description
1 polymer ?
#
loop_
_entity_poly.entity_id
_entity_poly.type
_entity_poly.pdbx_seq_one_letter_code
_entity_poly.pdbx_strand_id
1 'polypeptide(L)'
;MSENTTADGTSRRQLLARTGTLGVSIAFAGNLTELFAGTAAAQNLGHTGYGPLVPDPKGLLDLPEGFRYRVLSREGDRLRSGEGLVPSNHDGMTALRGRHGRVHLVRNHENRADGRVPVPTVEGLTYDPAGKGGCTALTLDRHDKVLSERVAIAGTAVNCAGGPTPWGTWLTCEETEDRAGTNGYTKDHGFIFEVDPANPYRSGAVPLTAMGRFQHEAIAVDPRRGIVYETEDAFEKPFGLFYRFLPHQPHGGLGTLRAGGRLQAMRVPGVPDLSSIQETGASFENIEWVDVPDPLATRTPIRHQDFGPKGITHAQKLEGCYWGGRSVYFVSSFARRAEGSAADHYGQIWRYDPAERRLTLVIVFGPDTDLQLPGESPDNICLAPSGGLMVCEDGNGAQHVFGVTRRGEVYAMARNAQNIGTPGAPEWGEFAGVTFSPDGGTMYVNCYTPGTTFAVTGPWRR
;
A
#
# COMPACT_ATOMS: atom_id res chain seq x y z
N MET A 1 -1.63 -42.10 -49.80
CA MET A 1 -0.83 -42.53 -48.63
C MET A 1 -0.29 -41.28 -47.95
N SER A 2 -0.24 -41.32 -46.62
CA SER A 2 0.07 -40.27 -45.64
C SER A 2 -0.93 -39.12 -45.51
N GLU A 3 -1.90 -39.35 -44.60
CA GLU A 3 -2.54 -38.36 -43.76
C GLU A 3 -1.48 -37.60 -42.93
N ASN A 4 -1.73 -36.32 -42.65
CA ASN A 4 -1.08 -35.65 -41.53
C ASN A 4 -2.13 -34.87 -40.76
N THR A 5 -2.36 -35.36 -39.55
CA THR A 5 -3.41 -35.00 -38.61
C THR A 5 -3.06 -33.68 -37.91
N THR A 6 -4.03 -32.78 -37.89
CA THR A 6 -4.11 -31.64 -36.99
C THR A 6 -4.21 -32.11 -35.54
N ALA A 7 -3.24 -31.76 -34.69
CA ALA A 7 -3.36 -31.91 -33.24
C ALA A 7 -3.75 -30.57 -32.62
N ASP A 8 -5.03 -30.49 -32.29
CA ASP A 8 -5.69 -29.47 -31.48
C ASP A 8 -5.05 -29.44 -30.08
N GLY A 9 -4.43 -28.32 -29.76
CA GLY A 9 -3.75 -28.05 -28.50
C GLY A 9 -4.45 -26.94 -27.70
N THR A 10 -5.78 -26.88 -27.74
CA THR A 10 -6.54 -26.12 -26.75
C THR A 10 -6.37 -26.78 -25.38
N SER A 11 -5.28 -26.42 -24.70
CA SER A 11 -4.95 -27.00 -23.40
C SER A 11 -6.04 -26.63 -22.38
N ARG A 12 -6.33 -27.58 -21.47
CA ARG A 12 -7.25 -27.47 -20.32
C ARG A 12 -7.11 -26.18 -19.48
N ARG A 13 -6.05 -25.39 -19.68
CA ARG A 13 -5.75 -24.09 -19.04
C ARG A 13 -6.76 -22.98 -19.35
N GLN A 14 -7.37 -22.93 -20.53
CA GLN A 14 -8.35 -21.89 -20.86
C GLN A 14 -9.78 -22.19 -20.34
N LEU A 15 -10.07 -23.45 -19.97
CA LEU A 15 -11.40 -23.85 -19.52
C LEU A 15 -11.62 -23.59 -18.01
N LEU A 16 -10.54 -23.66 -17.21
CA LEU A 16 -10.58 -23.35 -15.77
C LEU A 16 -10.69 -21.84 -15.49
N ALA A 17 -10.08 -20.99 -16.31
CA ALA A 17 -10.22 -19.53 -16.22
C ALA A 17 -11.66 -19.03 -16.49
N ARG A 18 -12.49 -19.84 -17.16
CA ARG A 18 -13.89 -19.50 -17.49
C ARG A 18 -14.91 -19.95 -16.43
N THR A 19 -14.48 -20.68 -15.39
CA THR A 19 -15.39 -21.31 -14.40
C THR A 19 -14.96 -21.07 -12.96
N GLY A 20 -14.31 -19.94 -12.67
CA GLY A 20 -13.80 -19.56 -11.34
C GLY A 20 -14.89 -19.29 -10.28
N THR A 21 -15.63 -20.32 -9.90
CA THR A 21 -16.50 -20.41 -8.71
C THR A 21 -16.10 -21.60 -7.84
N LEU A 22 -14.81 -21.96 -7.83
CA LEU A 22 -14.24 -22.90 -6.86
C LEU A 22 -13.29 -22.11 -5.96
N GLY A 23 -13.71 -21.92 -4.71
CA GLY A 23 -12.93 -21.21 -3.69
C GLY A 23 -11.57 -21.86 -3.50
N VAL A 24 -10.52 -21.18 -3.93
CA VAL A 24 -9.14 -21.56 -3.67
C VAL A 24 -8.86 -21.27 -2.19
N SER A 25 -8.59 -22.32 -1.43
CA SER A 25 -8.17 -22.20 -0.03
C SER A 25 -6.66 -22.00 -0.02
N ILE A 26 -6.21 -20.77 0.21
CA ILE A 26 -4.78 -20.49 0.38
C ILE A 26 -4.41 -20.85 1.82
N ALA A 27 -3.43 -21.73 2.00
CA ALA A 27 -2.94 -22.12 3.31
C ALA A 27 -1.75 -21.25 3.72
N PHE A 28 -1.84 -20.64 4.90
CA PHE A 28 -0.77 -19.88 5.53
C PHE A 28 -0.36 -20.54 6.83
N ALA A 29 0.91 -20.40 7.20
CA ALA A 29 1.37 -20.68 8.55
C ALA A 29 1.65 -19.34 9.26
N GLY A 30 1.01 -19.06 10.40
CA GLY A 30 1.31 -17.87 11.22
C GLY A 30 0.38 -17.63 12.43
N ASN A 31 0.83 -16.81 13.39
CA ASN A 31 0.08 -16.41 14.58
C ASN A 31 0.07 -14.87 14.70
N LEU A 32 -1.11 -14.26 14.58
CA LEU A 32 -1.32 -12.81 14.59
C LEU A 32 -1.98 -12.30 15.89
N THR A 33 -2.01 -13.09 16.96
CA THR A 33 -2.79 -12.78 18.18
C THR A 33 -2.45 -11.41 18.82
N GLU A 34 -1.21 -10.93 18.69
CA GLU A 34 -0.77 -9.67 19.30
C GLU A 34 -1.12 -8.40 18.51
N LEU A 35 -1.43 -8.50 17.20
CA LEU A 35 -1.91 -7.37 16.39
C LEU A 35 -3.15 -6.70 17.01
N PHE A 36 -3.90 -7.46 17.82
CA PHE A 36 -5.26 -7.14 18.21
C PHE A 36 -5.47 -7.04 19.72
N ALA A 37 -4.38 -7.07 20.51
CA ALA A 37 -4.43 -6.95 21.97
C ALA A 37 -4.88 -5.56 22.46
N GLY A 38 -5.04 -4.57 21.56
CA GLY A 38 -5.35 -3.17 21.89
C GLY A 38 -6.82 -2.74 21.74
N THR A 39 -7.72 -3.58 21.20
CA THR A 39 -9.12 -3.23 20.96
C THR A 39 -10.06 -4.12 21.78
N ALA A 40 -10.48 -3.66 22.97
CA ALA A 40 -11.38 -4.40 23.87
C ALA A 40 -12.70 -4.85 23.21
N ALA A 41 -13.14 -4.16 22.14
CA ALA A 41 -14.35 -4.48 21.39
C ALA A 41 -14.19 -5.64 20.38
N ALA A 42 -12.97 -6.15 20.17
CA ALA A 42 -12.68 -7.11 19.11
C ALA A 42 -12.31 -8.52 19.63
N GLN A 43 -12.42 -8.80 20.92
CA GLN A 43 -11.98 -10.09 21.50
C GLN A 43 -12.86 -11.30 21.11
N ASN A 44 -14.09 -11.08 20.61
CA ASN A 44 -15.07 -12.13 20.29
C ASN A 44 -15.55 -12.15 18.81
N LEU A 45 -14.81 -11.52 17.88
CA LEU A 45 -15.23 -11.41 16.47
C LEU A 45 -14.49 -12.42 15.56
N GLY A 46 -15.26 -13.13 14.72
CA GLY A 46 -14.87 -13.87 13.51
C GLY A 46 -13.79 -14.95 13.64
N HIS A 47 -14.18 -16.22 13.60
CA HIS A 47 -13.25 -17.36 13.44
C HIS A 47 -13.07 -17.82 11.99
N THR A 48 -13.78 -17.23 11.03
CA THR A 48 -13.77 -17.57 9.60
C THR A 48 -13.98 -16.32 8.75
N GLY A 49 -13.60 -16.33 7.47
CA GLY A 49 -13.90 -15.25 6.51
C GLY A 49 -15.40 -15.02 6.26
N TYR A 50 -15.73 -14.13 5.31
CA TYR A 50 -17.11 -13.70 5.03
C TYR A 50 -17.92 -14.58 4.07
N GLY A 51 -17.36 -15.71 3.63
CA GLY A 51 -17.97 -16.60 2.63
C GLY A 51 -17.49 -16.31 1.19
N PRO A 52 -18.03 -17.02 0.18
CA PRO A 52 -17.59 -16.89 -1.20
C PRO A 52 -18.00 -15.55 -1.82
N LEU A 53 -17.22 -15.09 -2.80
CA LEU A 53 -17.55 -13.91 -3.61
C LEU A 53 -18.73 -14.19 -4.54
N VAL A 54 -19.65 -13.23 -4.63
CA VAL A 54 -20.79 -13.25 -5.55
C VAL A 54 -20.47 -12.34 -6.75
N PRO A 55 -20.54 -12.85 -7.99
CA PRO A 55 -20.33 -12.03 -9.19
C PRO A 55 -21.26 -10.82 -9.23
N ASP A 56 -20.69 -9.64 -9.43
CA ASP A 56 -21.45 -8.40 -9.55
C ASP A 56 -22.12 -8.33 -10.93
N PRO A 57 -23.47 -8.21 -11.01
CA PRO A 57 -24.17 -8.03 -12.28
C PRO A 57 -23.73 -6.78 -13.07
N LYS A 58 -23.13 -5.79 -12.41
CA LYS A 58 -22.57 -4.60 -13.08
C LYS A 58 -21.11 -4.77 -13.52
N GLY A 59 -20.46 -5.88 -13.14
CA GLY A 59 -19.07 -6.17 -13.46
C GLY A 59 -18.08 -5.17 -12.88
N LEU A 60 -18.32 -4.64 -11.68
CA LEU A 60 -17.40 -3.70 -11.02
C LEU A 60 -16.63 -4.35 -9.88
N LEU A 61 -17.33 -4.92 -8.91
CA LEU A 61 -16.72 -5.41 -7.68
C LEU A 61 -17.48 -6.61 -7.12
N ASP A 62 -16.88 -7.81 -7.23
CA ASP A 62 -17.45 -9.01 -6.64
C ASP A 62 -17.20 -9.00 -5.13
N LEU A 63 -18.24 -9.27 -4.34
CA LEU A 63 -18.22 -9.20 -2.87
C LEU A 63 -18.97 -10.39 -2.25
N PRO A 64 -18.67 -10.77 -0.99
CA PRO A 64 -19.42 -11.79 -0.27
C PRO A 64 -20.89 -11.39 -0.05
N GLU A 65 -21.74 -12.39 0.16
CA GLU A 65 -23.16 -12.15 0.45
C GLU A 65 -23.35 -11.23 1.68
N GLY A 66 -24.25 -10.25 1.55
CA GLY A 66 -24.54 -9.27 2.59
C GLY A 66 -23.66 -8.02 2.55
N PHE A 67 -22.64 -7.98 1.68
CA PHE A 67 -21.88 -6.77 1.37
C PHE A 67 -22.46 -6.05 0.15
N ARG A 68 -22.24 -4.73 0.11
CA ARG A 68 -22.60 -3.87 -1.02
C ARG A 68 -21.59 -2.75 -1.17
N TYR A 69 -21.44 -2.24 -2.38
CA TYR A 69 -20.57 -1.10 -2.65
C TYR A 69 -21.33 0.13 -3.13
N ARG A 70 -20.68 1.29 -3.00
CA ARG A 70 -20.96 2.53 -3.73
C ARG A 70 -19.67 2.97 -4.44
N VAL A 71 -19.78 3.36 -5.70
CA VAL A 71 -18.71 4.08 -6.40
C VAL A 71 -18.73 5.53 -5.91
N LEU A 72 -17.61 5.99 -5.33
CA LEU A 72 -17.45 7.34 -4.81
C LEU A 72 -16.95 8.31 -5.88
N SER A 73 -15.96 7.87 -6.66
CA SER A 73 -15.27 8.69 -7.65
C SER A 73 -14.62 7.79 -8.72
N ARG A 74 -14.56 8.29 -9.95
CA ARG A 74 -13.97 7.62 -11.11
C ARG A 74 -13.08 8.56 -11.88
N GLU A 75 -11.94 8.06 -12.31
CA GLU A 75 -11.04 8.74 -13.22
C GLU A 75 -11.78 9.31 -14.44
N GLY A 76 -11.41 10.53 -14.83
CA GLY A 76 -11.97 11.20 -16.00
C GLY A 76 -13.29 11.91 -15.76
N ASP A 77 -13.99 11.65 -14.65
CA ASP A 77 -15.13 12.47 -14.23
C ASP A 77 -14.65 13.89 -13.86
N ARG A 78 -15.57 14.86 -13.80
CA ARG A 78 -15.22 16.21 -13.33
C ARG A 78 -15.05 16.22 -11.82
N LEU A 79 -13.95 16.80 -11.33
CA LEU A 79 -13.78 17.12 -9.91
C LEU A 79 -14.90 18.05 -9.46
N ARG A 80 -15.47 17.77 -8.29
CA ARG A 80 -16.58 18.58 -7.72
C ARG A 80 -16.17 20.02 -7.41
N SER A 81 -14.88 20.27 -7.20
CA SER A 81 -14.30 21.60 -7.04
C SER A 81 -14.31 22.44 -8.32
N GLY A 82 -14.37 21.80 -9.51
CA GLY A 82 -14.21 22.46 -10.80
C GLY A 82 -12.76 22.63 -11.26
N GLU A 83 -11.78 22.09 -10.52
CA GLU A 83 -10.33 22.23 -10.81
C GLU A 83 -9.87 21.41 -12.02
N GLY A 84 -10.70 20.49 -12.52
CA GLY A 84 -10.36 19.65 -13.67
C GLY A 84 -11.06 18.31 -13.66
N LEU A 85 -10.37 17.30 -14.16
CA LEU A 85 -10.83 15.91 -14.16
C LEU A 85 -10.26 15.15 -12.97
N VAL A 86 -10.96 14.11 -12.54
CA VAL A 86 -10.46 13.13 -11.58
C VAL A 86 -9.23 12.45 -12.20
N PRO A 87 -8.06 12.50 -11.56
CA PRO A 87 -6.81 11.99 -12.14
C PRO A 87 -6.77 10.46 -12.22
N SER A 88 -5.88 9.93 -13.06
CA SER A 88 -5.65 8.48 -13.22
C SER A 88 -4.92 7.83 -12.05
N ASN A 89 -4.78 6.50 -12.09
CA ASN A 89 -3.91 5.71 -11.22
C ASN A 89 -4.26 5.89 -9.73
N HIS A 90 -5.49 5.53 -9.35
CA HIS A 90 -5.95 5.69 -7.96
C HIS A 90 -5.24 4.70 -7.03
N ASP A 91 -4.39 5.22 -6.15
CA ASP A 91 -3.48 4.39 -5.35
C ASP A 91 -3.73 4.53 -3.83
N GLY A 92 -2.69 4.60 -3.01
CA GLY A 92 -2.71 4.72 -1.57
C GLY A 92 -3.75 5.71 -1.06
N MET A 93 -4.47 5.30 -0.02
CA MET A 93 -5.55 6.11 0.52
C MET A 93 -5.73 5.89 2.02
N THR A 94 -6.16 6.96 2.70
CA THR A 94 -6.56 6.91 4.10
C THR A 94 -7.92 7.53 4.32
N ALA A 95 -8.61 7.09 5.39
CA ALA A 95 -9.84 7.67 5.87
C ALA A 95 -9.64 8.33 7.24
N LEU A 96 -9.78 9.65 7.28
CA LEU A 96 -9.53 10.48 8.45
C LEU A 96 -10.84 11.06 8.99
N ARG A 97 -10.93 11.19 10.32
CA ARG A 97 -12.12 11.70 10.99
C ARG A 97 -12.31 13.19 10.71
N GLY A 98 -13.47 13.54 10.15
CA GLY A 98 -13.93 14.92 10.01
C GLY A 98 -14.89 15.35 11.12
N ARG A 99 -15.29 16.63 11.09
CA ARG A 99 -16.30 17.18 12.02
C ARG A 99 -17.70 16.68 11.67
N HIS A 100 -18.60 16.63 12.66
CA HIS A 100 -20.01 16.28 12.47
C HIS A 100 -20.26 14.92 11.81
N GLY A 101 -19.41 13.92 12.11
CA GLY A 101 -19.53 12.58 11.55
C GLY A 101 -19.12 12.47 10.07
N ARG A 102 -18.41 13.47 9.54
CA ARG A 102 -17.81 13.41 8.20
C ARG A 102 -16.57 12.52 8.22
N VAL A 103 -16.27 11.97 7.05
CA VAL A 103 -15.01 11.26 6.78
C VAL A 103 -14.29 12.02 5.67
N HIS A 104 -12.99 12.21 5.82
CA HIS A 104 -12.15 12.72 4.74
C HIS A 104 -11.33 11.56 4.17
N LEU A 105 -11.38 11.38 2.85
CA LEU A 105 -10.44 10.50 2.16
C LEU A 105 -9.34 11.37 1.55
N VAL A 106 -8.09 10.95 1.69
CA VAL A 106 -6.98 11.46 0.86
C VAL A 106 -6.52 10.29 0.01
N ARG A 107 -6.56 10.47 -1.31
CA ARG A 107 -6.26 9.44 -2.30
C ARG A 107 -5.09 9.90 -3.15
N ASN A 108 -4.07 9.08 -3.25
CA ASN A 108 -2.94 9.27 -4.14
C ASN A 108 -3.29 8.97 -5.60
N HIS A 109 -2.53 9.60 -6.48
CA HIS A 109 -2.55 9.36 -7.90
C HIS A 109 -1.13 9.02 -8.35
N GLU A 110 -0.86 7.73 -8.59
CA GLU A 110 0.46 7.19 -8.94
C GLU A 110 0.79 7.47 -10.43
N ASN A 111 0.59 8.71 -10.84
CA ASN A 111 0.86 9.13 -12.20
C ASN A 111 2.37 9.31 -12.39
N ARG A 112 2.92 8.49 -13.28
CA ARG A 112 4.22 8.69 -13.91
C ARG A 112 4.16 9.84 -14.92
N ALA A 113 5.30 10.19 -15.52
CA ALA A 113 5.39 11.30 -16.49
C ALA A 113 4.50 11.10 -17.74
N ASP A 114 4.09 9.87 -18.04
CA ASP A 114 3.17 9.49 -19.11
C ASP A 114 1.72 9.29 -18.64
N GLY A 115 1.41 9.55 -17.36
CA GLY A 115 0.07 9.41 -16.78
C GLY A 115 -1.03 10.06 -17.61
N ARG A 116 -2.14 9.32 -17.78
CA ARG A 116 -3.23 9.64 -18.73
C ARG A 116 -3.99 10.90 -18.36
N VAL A 117 -4.43 11.00 -17.10
CA VAL A 117 -5.13 12.17 -16.58
C VAL A 117 -4.32 12.70 -15.39
N PRO A 118 -3.55 13.80 -15.56
CA PRO A 118 -2.68 14.31 -14.51
C PRO A 118 -3.50 14.93 -13.38
N VAL A 119 -2.90 15.02 -12.18
CA VAL A 119 -3.48 15.85 -11.11
C VAL A 119 -3.41 17.32 -11.55
N PRO A 120 -4.56 18.05 -11.59
CA PRO A 120 -4.56 19.44 -12.04
C PRO A 120 -3.63 20.32 -11.19
N THR A 121 -2.87 21.20 -11.84
CA THR A 121 -2.05 22.18 -11.13
C THR A 121 -2.94 23.23 -10.47
N VAL A 122 -2.64 23.54 -9.20
CA VAL A 122 -3.39 24.49 -8.39
C VAL A 122 -2.39 25.36 -7.64
N GLU A 123 -2.53 26.68 -7.77
CA GLU A 123 -1.65 27.64 -7.11
C GLU A 123 -1.60 27.37 -5.58
N GLY A 124 -0.40 27.32 -5.02
CA GLY A 124 -0.18 27.02 -3.60
C GLY A 124 -0.21 25.53 -3.22
N LEU A 125 -0.66 24.65 -4.13
CA LEU A 125 -0.69 23.19 -3.93
C LEU A 125 0.18 22.41 -4.92
N THR A 126 0.86 23.08 -5.86
CA THR A 126 1.73 22.44 -6.85
C THR A 126 3.20 22.48 -6.44
N TYR A 127 3.83 21.31 -6.32
CA TYR A 127 5.28 21.18 -6.07
C TYR A 127 6.08 21.48 -7.35
N ASP A 128 6.01 20.61 -8.35
CA ASP A 128 6.62 20.78 -9.67
C ASP A 128 5.51 20.79 -10.74
N PRO A 129 5.30 21.88 -11.49
CA PRO A 129 4.29 21.91 -12.55
C PRO A 129 4.45 20.84 -13.65
N ALA A 130 5.64 20.24 -13.79
CA ALA A 130 5.87 19.12 -14.70
C ALA A 130 5.42 17.76 -14.12
N GLY A 131 5.30 17.65 -12.79
CA GLY A 131 4.78 16.48 -12.10
C GLY A 131 3.32 16.22 -12.43
N LYS A 132 2.97 14.96 -12.70
CA LYS A 132 1.60 14.54 -12.99
C LYS A 132 0.90 13.83 -11.82
N GLY A 133 1.66 13.43 -10.81
CA GLY A 133 1.18 12.84 -9.57
C GLY A 133 0.62 13.87 -8.61
N GLY A 134 0.12 13.37 -7.49
CA GLY A 134 -0.47 14.17 -6.42
C GLY A 134 -1.50 13.40 -5.63
N CYS A 135 -2.33 14.14 -4.90
CA CYS A 135 -3.46 13.58 -4.18
C CYS A 135 -4.72 14.39 -4.45
N THR A 136 -5.86 13.71 -4.37
CA THR A 136 -7.17 14.35 -4.23
C THR A 136 -7.74 14.09 -2.84
N ALA A 137 -8.54 15.03 -2.34
CA ALA A 137 -9.24 14.90 -1.06
C ALA A 137 -10.76 14.88 -1.26
N LEU A 138 -11.40 13.81 -0.78
CA LEU A 138 -12.85 13.67 -0.77
C LEU A 138 -13.37 13.96 0.65
N THR A 139 -14.53 14.60 0.75
CA THR A 139 -15.28 14.72 2.00
C THR A 139 -16.59 13.97 1.86
N LEU A 140 -16.82 13.02 2.75
CA LEU A 140 -18.01 12.18 2.81
C LEU A 140 -18.89 12.56 3.99
N ASP A 141 -20.21 12.41 3.85
CA ASP A 141 -21.11 12.36 5.01
C ASP A 141 -21.09 10.98 5.70
N ARG A 142 -21.84 10.85 6.80
CA ARG A 142 -21.96 9.60 7.58
C ARG A 142 -22.59 8.42 6.83
N HIS A 143 -23.05 8.64 5.61
CA HIS A 143 -23.68 7.63 4.77
C HIS A 143 -22.88 7.41 3.47
N ASP A 144 -21.61 7.80 3.46
CA ASP A 144 -20.68 7.68 2.32
C ASP A 144 -21.13 8.47 1.08
N LYS A 145 -21.90 9.55 1.24
CA LYS A 145 -22.20 10.46 0.12
C LYS A 145 -21.06 11.46 -0.05
N VAL A 146 -20.54 11.58 -1.26
CA VAL A 146 -19.51 12.58 -1.59
C VAL A 146 -20.09 13.98 -1.54
N LEU A 147 -19.60 14.80 -0.60
CA LEU A 147 -19.95 16.20 -0.42
C LEU A 147 -19.01 17.13 -1.20
N SER A 148 -17.73 16.79 -1.28
CA SER A 148 -16.74 17.50 -2.09
C SER A 148 -15.62 16.56 -2.52
N GLU A 149 -14.96 16.89 -3.62
CA GLU A 149 -13.75 16.25 -4.14
C GLU A 149 -12.91 17.35 -4.80
N ARG A 150 -11.63 17.44 -4.45
CA ARG A 150 -10.72 18.53 -4.83
C ARG A 150 -9.26 18.06 -4.90
N VAL A 151 -8.39 18.82 -5.55
CA VAL A 151 -6.94 18.65 -5.47
C VAL A 151 -6.46 18.93 -4.05
N ALA A 152 -5.59 18.06 -3.53
CA ALA A 152 -4.98 18.22 -2.20
C ALA A 152 -3.49 18.55 -2.29
N ILE A 153 -2.79 17.92 -3.23
CA ILE A 153 -1.43 18.29 -3.64
C ILE A 153 -1.28 17.87 -5.10
N ALA A 154 -0.52 18.63 -5.89
CA ALA A 154 -0.26 18.37 -7.29
C ALA A 154 1.23 18.56 -7.59
N GLY A 155 1.67 18.10 -8.76
CA GLY A 155 3.04 18.31 -9.20
C GLY A 155 4.06 17.49 -8.43
N THR A 156 3.63 16.45 -7.74
CA THR A 156 4.49 15.38 -7.25
C THR A 156 4.55 14.26 -8.30
N ALA A 157 5.35 13.24 -8.08
CA ALA A 157 5.60 12.17 -9.04
C ALA A 157 5.35 10.80 -8.43
N VAL A 158 4.62 9.94 -9.14
CA VAL A 158 4.49 8.51 -8.79
C VAL A 158 4.05 8.33 -7.33
N ASN A 159 2.98 9.03 -6.94
CA ASN A 159 2.48 8.93 -5.57
C ASN A 159 1.86 7.56 -5.34
N CYS A 160 2.62 6.62 -4.75
CA CYS A 160 2.17 5.24 -4.54
C CYS A 160 1.31 5.14 -3.27
N ALA A 161 1.85 4.62 -2.17
CA ALA A 161 1.18 4.62 -0.88
C ALA A 161 1.57 5.79 0.05
N GLY A 162 1.63 5.50 1.35
CA GLY A 162 1.80 6.49 2.39
C GLY A 162 1.26 6.03 3.72
N GLY A 163 0.89 6.98 4.57
CA GLY A 163 0.39 6.64 5.90
C GLY A 163 -0.24 7.81 6.66
N PRO A 164 -1.25 7.53 7.51
CA PRO A 164 -1.87 8.56 8.33
C PRO A 164 -0.97 8.97 9.49
N THR A 165 -0.94 10.26 9.79
CA THR A 165 -0.31 10.75 11.02
C THR A 165 -1.29 10.69 12.21
N PRO A 166 -0.79 10.61 13.45
CA PRO A 166 -1.64 10.65 14.64
C PRO A 166 -2.44 11.95 14.82
N TRP A 167 -2.03 13.03 14.14
CA TRP A 167 -2.69 14.34 14.17
C TRP A 167 -3.65 14.58 13.01
N GLY A 168 -3.96 13.55 12.21
CA GLY A 168 -5.02 13.59 11.23
C GLY A 168 -4.64 14.22 9.89
N THR A 169 -3.39 14.01 9.46
CA THR A 169 -2.90 14.30 8.10
C THR A 169 -2.50 13.02 7.39
N TRP A 170 -2.29 13.09 6.09
CA TRP A 170 -1.75 12.01 5.27
C TRP A 170 -0.31 12.33 4.85
N LEU A 171 0.61 11.39 4.97
CA LEU A 171 1.92 11.46 4.34
C LEU A 171 1.85 10.69 3.03
N THR A 172 1.93 11.37 1.90
CA THR A 172 2.00 10.77 0.56
C THR A 172 3.45 10.56 0.17
N CYS A 173 3.74 9.44 -0.49
CA CYS A 173 5.09 9.00 -0.84
C CYS A 173 5.30 9.00 -2.34
N GLU A 174 6.40 9.60 -2.82
CA GLU A 174 6.83 9.48 -4.21
C GLU A 174 7.71 8.22 -4.38
N GLU A 175 7.27 7.30 -5.23
CA GLU A 175 7.91 6.01 -5.54
C GLU A 175 8.89 6.19 -6.73
N THR A 176 9.84 7.12 -6.59
CA THR A 176 10.80 7.42 -7.66
C THR A 176 12.12 7.98 -7.11
N GLU A 177 13.19 7.84 -7.89
CA GLU A 177 14.46 8.51 -7.66
C GLU A 177 14.80 9.44 -8.83
N ASP A 178 13.80 10.01 -9.49
CA ASP A 178 14.05 10.97 -10.55
C ASP A 178 14.59 12.29 -10.00
N ARG A 179 15.46 12.93 -10.79
CA ARG A 179 16.05 14.22 -10.50
C ARG A 179 15.52 15.26 -11.48
N ALA A 180 15.72 16.54 -11.15
CA ALA A 180 15.47 17.61 -12.10
C ALA A 180 16.21 17.33 -13.43
N GLY A 181 15.48 17.43 -14.54
CA GLY A 181 15.96 17.10 -15.88
C GLY A 181 15.65 15.67 -16.34
N THR A 182 15.25 14.76 -15.45
CA THR A 182 14.75 13.43 -15.81
C THR A 182 13.25 13.49 -16.04
N ASN A 183 12.74 12.79 -17.07
CA ASN A 183 11.31 12.68 -17.37
C ASN A 183 10.54 14.03 -17.49
N GLY A 184 11.26 15.12 -17.77
CA GLY A 184 10.71 16.47 -17.89
C GLY A 184 10.53 17.22 -16.57
N TYR A 185 10.89 16.61 -15.43
CA TYR A 185 10.80 17.27 -14.13
C TYR A 185 11.74 18.46 -14.02
N THR A 186 11.26 19.51 -13.34
CA THR A 186 12.02 20.74 -13.05
C THR A 186 12.60 20.74 -11.64
N LYS A 187 12.18 19.81 -10.79
CA LYS A 187 12.66 19.60 -9.42
C LYS A 187 13.10 18.15 -9.21
N ASP A 188 13.87 17.93 -8.15
CA ASP A 188 14.16 16.58 -7.69
C ASP A 188 12.91 15.96 -7.07
N HIS A 189 12.70 14.67 -7.31
CA HIS A 189 11.60 13.88 -6.75
C HIS A 189 12.13 12.71 -5.91
N GLY A 190 11.21 11.97 -5.30
CA GLY A 190 11.47 10.87 -4.37
C GLY A 190 11.30 11.29 -2.93
N PHE A 191 10.38 12.21 -2.63
CA PHE A 191 10.16 12.74 -1.30
C PHE A 191 8.78 12.39 -0.74
N ILE A 192 8.65 12.48 0.57
CA ILE A 192 7.37 12.44 1.27
C ILE A 192 6.79 13.86 1.37
N PHE A 193 5.47 13.98 1.23
CA PHE A 193 4.73 15.23 1.44
C PHE A 193 3.60 15.04 2.44
N GLU A 194 3.34 16.07 3.26
CA GLU A 194 2.21 16.07 4.19
C GLU A 194 0.98 16.74 3.57
N VAL A 195 -0.20 16.13 3.75
CA VAL A 195 -1.48 16.58 3.21
C VAL A 195 -2.50 16.74 4.33
N ASP A 196 -2.98 17.97 4.54
CA ASP A 196 -4.15 18.23 5.39
C ASP A 196 -5.44 17.97 4.59
N PRO A 197 -6.24 16.93 4.92
CA PRO A 197 -7.44 16.59 4.17
C PRO A 197 -8.54 17.65 4.21
N ALA A 198 -8.61 18.42 5.30
CA ALA A 198 -9.69 19.37 5.55
C ALA A 198 -9.39 20.72 4.90
N ASN A 199 -8.13 21.14 4.92
CA ASN A 199 -7.66 22.33 4.22
C ASN A 199 -6.22 22.14 3.70
N PRO A 200 -6.07 21.63 2.47
CA PRO A 200 -4.76 21.30 1.91
C PRO A 200 -3.80 22.48 1.83
N TYR A 201 -4.29 23.73 1.76
CA TYR A 201 -3.43 24.92 1.77
C TYR A 201 -2.65 25.12 3.07
N ARG A 202 -3.06 24.48 4.19
CA ARG A 202 -2.30 24.54 5.44
C ARG A 202 -1.03 23.70 5.37
N SER A 203 -1.07 22.60 4.63
CA SER A 203 0.12 21.79 4.37
C SER A 203 0.86 22.31 3.14
N GLY A 204 0.18 22.65 2.05
CA GLY A 204 0.83 23.06 0.80
C GLY A 204 1.72 21.96 0.22
N ALA A 205 2.57 22.31 -0.74
CA ALA A 205 3.41 21.37 -1.47
C ALA A 205 4.89 21.47 -1.03
N VAL A 206 5.18 21.04 0.20
CA VAL A 206 6.53 21.14 0.80
C VAL A 206 7.11 19.74 1.03
N PRO A 207 8.23 19.37 0.37
CA PRO A 207 8.84 18.06 0.56
C PRO A 207 9.49 17.93 1.95
N LEU A 208 9.35 16.77 2.58
CA LEU A 208 9.96 16.41 3.85
C LEU A 208 11.35 15.80 3.63
N THR A 209 12.27 16.61 3.13
CA THR A 209 13.58 16.14 2.62
C THR A 209 14.46 15.42 3.66
N ALA A 210 14.29 15.71 4.95
CA ALA A 210 15.04 15.04 6.02
C ALA A 210 14.62 13.57 6.22
N MET A 211 13.45 13.16 5.71
CA MET A 211 12.99 11.76 5.70
C MET A 211 13.64 10.95 4.58
N GLY A 212 14.44 11.60 3.74
CA GLY A 212 15.26 10.94 2.73
C GLY A 212 14.64 10.97 1.34
N ARG A 213 15.47 10.58 0.36
CA ARG A 213 15.13 10.60 -1.05
C ARG A 213 15.40 9.25 -1.71
N PHE A 214 14.36 8.46 -1.91
CA PHE A 214 14.37 7.11 -2.47
C PHE A 214 12.96 6.75 -2.99
N GLN A 215 12.74 5.53 -3.48
CA GLN A 215 11.42 5.03 -3.88
C GLN A 215 10.56 4.75 -2.64
N HIS A 216 9.94 5.78 -2.07
CA HIS A 216 9.11 5.62 -0.87
C HIS A 216 7.80 4.93 -1.23
N GLU A 217 7.49 3.84 -0.53
CA GLU A 217 6.21 3.14 -0.71
C GLU A 217 5.19 3.57 0.34
N ALA A 218 5.34 3.05 1.56
CA ALA A 218 4.39 3.26 2.63
C ALA A 218 5.06 3.73 3.92
N ILE A 219 4.26 4.38 4.78
CA ILE A 219 4.74 4.83 6.09
C ILE A 219 3.82 4.42 7.23
N ALA A 220 4.44 4.21 8.39
CA ALA A 220 3.72 3.97 9.65
C ALA A 220 4.30 4.85 10.76
N VAL A 221 3.43 5.54 11.50
CA VAL A 221 3.87 6.40 12.61
C VAL A 221 3.60 5.70 13.95
N ASP A 222 4.63 5.55 14.79
CA ASP A 222 4.46 5.19 16.21
C ASP A 222 3.78 6.37 16.93
N PRO A 223 2.51 6.27 17.34
CA PRO A 223 1.80 7.40 17.92
C PRO A 223 2.32 7.76 19.33
N ARG A 224 3.06 6.87 19.99
CA ARG A 224 3.62 7.10 21.33
C ARG A 224 4.96 7.80 21.28
N ARG A 225 5.80 7.48 20.29
CA ARG A 225 7.17 8.01 20.17
C ARG A 225 7.33 9.05 19.06
N GLY A 226 6.37 9.13 18.13
CA GLY A 226 6.43 9.93 16.91
C GLY A 226 7.51 9.47 15.92
N ILE A 227 8.00 8.24 16.03
CA ILE A 227 8.93 7.65 15.06
C ILE A 227 8.13 7.31 13.80
N VAL A 228 8.64 7.68 12.63
CA VAL A 228 8.07 7.29 11.34
C VAL A 228 8.88 6.11 10.81
N TYR A 229 8.21 5.05 10.35
CA TYR A 229 8.82 3.92 9.66
C TYR A 229 8.47 3.99 8.18
N GLU A 230 9.42 3.68 7.31
CA GLU A 230 9.32 3.92 5.87
C GLU A 230 9.86 2.70 5.13
N THR A 231 9.23 2.32 4.02
CA THR A 231 9.62 1.23 3.14
C THR A 231 10.15 1.79 1.81
N GLU A 232 11.18 1.12 1.26
CA GLU A 232 11.73 1.45 -0.07
C GLU A 232 11.44 0.34 -1.07
N ASP A 233 10.65 0.65 -2.09
CA ASP A 233 10.24 -0.33 -3.10
C ASP A 233 11.28 -0.53 -4.22
N ALA A 234 12.52 -0.84 -3.81
CA ALA A 234 13.58 -1.16 -4.75
C ALA A 234 13.64 -2.68 -5.00
N PHE A 235 13.40 -3.07 -6.25
CA PHE A 235 13.45 -4.46 -6.71
C PHE A 235 14.71 -4.82 -7.50
N GLU A 236 15.56 -3.85 -7.85
CA GLU A 236 16.88 -4.09 -8.45
C GLU A 236 17.97 -4.16 -7.38
N LYS A 237 18.98 -5.03 -7.55
CA LYS A 237 20.03 -5.25 -6.55
C LYS A 237 21.08 -4.10 -6.53
N PRO A 238 21.53 -3.62 -5.35
CA PRO A 238 21.07 -3.96 -4.00
C PRO A 238 19.64 -3.51 -3.77
N PHE A 239 18.83 -4.37 -3.14
CA PHE A 239 17.40 -4.15 -2.95
C PHE A 239 17.08 -3.07 -1.91
N GLY A 240 15.80 -2.78 -1.70
CA GLY A 240 15.31 -1.78 -0.76
C GLY A 240 15.70 -2.03 0.70
N LEU A 241 15.61 -0.97 1.49
CA LEU A 241 15.85 -0.97 2.92
C LEU A 241 14.57 -0.62 3.70
N PHE A 242 14.51 -1.06 4.96
CA PHE A 242 13.49 -0.62 5.91
C PHE A 242 14.06 0.48 6.81
N TYR A 243 13.38 1.63 6.86
CA TYR A 243 13.88 2.82 7.54
C TYR A 243 13.07 3.18 8.79
N ARG A 244 13.69 3.99 9.64
CA ARG A 244 12.99 4.82 10.62
C ARG A 244 13.52 6.24 10.59
N PHE A 245 12.61 7.20 10.68
CA PHE A 245 12.90 8.60 10.89
C PHE A 245 12.57 9.03 12.32
N LEU A 246 13.54 9.69 12.95
CA LEU A 246 13.47 10.25 14.29
C LEU A 246 13.28 11.77 14.19
N PRO A 247 12.04 12.29 14.17
CA PRO A 247 11.81 13.73 14.03
C PRO A 247 12.30 14.50 15.25
N HIS A 248 12.75 15.73 15.02
CA HIS A 248 13.05 16.68 16.10
C HIS A 248 11.79 17.11 16.88
N GLN A 249 10.61 17.05 16.25
CA GLN A 249 9.32 17.41 16.85
C GLN A 249 8.28 16.29 16.65
N PRO A 250 8.36 15.18 17.41
CA PRO A 250 7.54 13.96 17.21
C PRO A 250 6.05 14.13 17.49
N HIS A 251 5.64 15.14 18.26
CA HIS A 251 4.26 15.31 18.75
C HIS A 251 3.68 16.70 18.44
N GLY A 252 4.25 17.40 17.45
CA GLY A 252 3.94 18.81 17.20
C GLY A 252 2.73 19.07 16.30
N GLY A 253 2.25 18.07 15.55
CA GLY A 253 1.09 18.19 14.66
C GLY A 253 1.46 18.53 13.21
N LEU A 254 0.51 19.11 12.46
CA LEU A 254 0.70 19.50 11.06
C LEU A 254 1.95 20.37 10.89
N GLY A 255 2.82 19.99 9.97
CA GLY A 255 4.02 20.72 9.57
C GLY A 255 5.24 20.48 10.46
N THR A 256 5.14 19.74 11.56
CA THR A 256 6.28 19.63 12.51
C THR A 256 7.37 18.68 12.06
N LEU A 257 7.08 17.78 11.13
CA LEU A 257 8.10 16.94 10.46
C LEU A 257 9.10 17.78 9.64
N ARG A 258 8.74 19.03 9.28
CA ARG A 258 9.65 19.98 8.61
C ARG A 258 10.81 20.46 9.48
N ALA A 259 10.71 20.26 10.80
CA ALA A 259 11.81 20.56 11.71
C ALA A 259 13.03 19.65 11.49
N GLY A 260 12.90 18.64 10.63
CA GLY A 260 13.95 17.67 10.34
C GLY A 260 14.06 16.61 11.42
N GLY A 261 15.11 15.79 11.30
CA GLY A 261 15.32 14.64 12.17
C GLY A 261 16.52 13.83 11.70
N ARG A 262 16.59 12.57 12.16
CA ARG A 262 17.59 11.60 11.69
C ARG A 262 16.91 10.42 11.02
N LEU A 263 17.32 10.12 9.80
CA LEU A 263 16.93 8.91 9.08
C LEU A 263 17.92 7.78 9.38
N GLN A 264 17.41 6.59 9.69
CA GLN A 264 18.20 5.41 9.98
C GLN A 264 17.67 4.20 9.21
N ALA A 265 18.55 3.32 8.75
CA ALA A 265 18.20 2.06 8.12
C ALA A 265 18.32 0.89 9.13
N MET A 266 17.45 -0.11 8.98
CA MET A 266 17.44 -1.30 9.82
C MET A 266 18.60 -2.23 9.50
N ARG A 267 19.28 -2.73 10.53
CA ARG A 267 20.21 -3.87 10.44
C ARG A 267 19.75 -4.98 11.37
N VAL A 268 19.51 -6.15 10.79
CA VAL A 268 19.33 -7.42 11.50
C VAL A 268 20.70 -8.10 11.60
N PRO A 269 21.27 -8.29 12.81
CA PRO A 269 22.60 -8.89 12.95
C PRO A 269 22.69 -10.26 12.27
N GLY A 270 23.66 -10.41 11.35
CA GLY A 270 23.91 -11.66 10.64
C GLY A 270 22.93 -11.96 9.48
N VAL A 271 21.98 -11.07 9.19
CA VAL A 271 20.99 -11.27 8.12
C VAL A 271 21.11 -10.11 7.11
N PRO A 272 21.89 -10.28 6.03
CA PRO A 272 22.06 -9.24 5.01
C PRO A 272 20.85 -9.12 4.07
N ASP A 273 20.02 -10.17 3.97
CA ASP A 273 18.87 -10.26 3.07
C ASP A 273 17.72 -10.97 3.80
N LEU A 274 16.59 -10.29 3.98
CA LEU A 274 15.42 -10.86 4.68
C LEU A 274 14.83 -12.06 3.96
N SER A 275 14.97 -12.17 2.64
CA SER A 275 14.44 -13.30 1.87
C SER A 275 15.07 -14.64 2.30
N SER A 276 16.25 -14.62 2.94
CA SER A 276 16.88 -15.81 3.51
C SER A 276 16.06 -16.47 4.64
N ILE A 277 15.11 -15.75 5.23
CA ILE A 277 14.27 -16.21 6.32
C ILE A 277 12.92 -16.65 5.75
N GLN A 278 12.59 -17.92 5.94
CA GLN A 278 11.41 -18.56 5.33
C GLN A 278 10.48 -19.21 6.36
N GLU A 279 10.90 -19.27 7.63
CA GLU A 279 10.13 -19.90 8.69
C GLU A 279 9.27 -18.86 9.41
N THR A 280 7.94 -18.98 9.29
CA THR A 280 7.05 -18.14 10.10
C THR A 280 7.30 -18.34 11.59
N GLY A 281 7.37 -17.23 12.33
CA GLY A 281 7.71 -17.20 13.75
C GLY A 281 9.19 -16.95 14.02
N ALA A 282 10.06 -17.09 13.00
CA ALA A 282 11.46 -16.71 13.10
C ALA A 282 11.59 -15.29 13.64
N SER A 283 12.39 -15.13 14.69
CA SER A 283 12.47 -13.89 15.46
C SER A 283 13.92 -13.53 15.74
N PHE A 284 14.22 -12.24 15.60
CA PHE A 284 15.54 -11.66 15.77
C PHE A 284 15.48 -10.56 16.81
N GLU A 285 16.30 -10.67 17.84
CA GLU A 285 16.43 -9.66 18.88
C GLU A 285 17.58 -8.69 18.58
N ASN A 286 17.65 -7.60 19.34
CA ASN A 286 18.73 -6.62 19.27
C ASN A 286 18.86 -5.94 17.90
N ILE A 287 17.74 -5.71 17.21
CA ILE A 287 17.74 -4.99 15.93
C ILE A 287 18.49 -3.66 16.06
N GLU A 288 19.47 -3.48 15.18
CA GLU A 288 20.31 -2.30 15.09
C GLU A 288 19.67 -1.30 14.11
N TRP A 289 19.92 -0.01 14.35
CA TRP A 289 19.49 1.08 13.47
C TRP A 289 20.70 1.95 13.20
N VAL A 290 21.05 2.11 11.93
CA VAL A 290 22.27 2.76 11.48
C VAL A 290 21.90 4.07 10.80
N ASP A 291 22.53 5.18 11.19
CA ASP A 291 22.29 6.47 10.54
C ASP A 291 22.56 6.36 9.03
N VAL A 292 21.64 6.89 8.23
CA VAL A 292 21.84 7.02 6.78
C VAL A 292 22.90 8.09 6.52
N PRO A 293 24.01 7.78 5.80
CA PRO A 293 25.10 8.74 5.61
C PRO A 293 24.69 10.02 4.88
N ASP A 294 23.96 9.91 3.77
CA ASP A 294 23.41 11.03 3.00
C ASP A 294 21.93 10.78 2.67
N PRO A 295 20.99 11.30 3.47
CA PRO A 295 19.56 11.08 3.24
C PRO A 295 19.05 11.71 1.93
N LEU A 296 19.73 12.72 1.39
CA LEU A 296 19.32 13.34 0.11
C LEU A 296 19.80 12.57 -1.12
N ALA A 297 20.56 11.49 -0.91
CA ALA A 297 21.15 10.69 -1.96
C ALA A 297 21.87 11.53 -3.02
N THR A 298 22.55 12.61 -2.61
CA THR A 298 23.09 13.68 -3.47
C THR A 298 23.93 13.12 -4.62
N ARG A 299 24.66 12.03 -4.35
CA ARG A 299 25.48 11.32 -5.32
C ARG A 299 25.13 9.86 -5.47
N THR A 300 24.72 9.21 -4.37
CA THR A 300 24.56 7.77 -4.29
C THR A 300 23.19 7.47 -3.68
N PRO A 301 22.31 6.73 -4.37
CA PRO A 301 21.05 6.23 -3.80
C PRO A 301 21.27 5.57 -2.45
N ILE A 302 20.34 5.73 -1.51
CA ILE A 302 20.58 5.38 -0.10
C ILE A 302 20.97 3.91 0.07
N ARG A 303 20.26 2.99 -0.60
CA ARG A 303 20.55 1.55 -0.58
C ARG A 303 21.96 1.17 -1.11
N HIS A 304 22.65 2.07 -1.81
CA HIS A 304 24.02 1.85 -2.31
C HIS A 304 25.10 2.49 -1.43
N GLN A 305 24.73 3.20 -0.37
CA GLN A 305 25.69 3.88 0.50
C GLN A 305 26.44 2.89 1.41
N ASP A 306 27.63 3.30 1.88
CA ASP A 306 28.43 2.50 2.80
C ASP A 306 27.89 2.64 4.23
N PHE A 307 27.27 1.58 4.75
CA PHE A 307 26.80 1.47 6.15
C PHE A 307 27.87 0.90 7.09
N GLY A 308 29.12 0.86 6.65
CA GLY A 308 30.28 0.38 7.40
C GLY A 308 30.46 -1.15 7.28
N PRO A 309 31.46 -1.70 8.00
CA PRO A 309 31.93 -3.09 7.78
C PRO A 309 30.89 -4.17 8.12
N LYS A 310 29.84 -3.84 8.87
CA LYS A 310 28.73 -4.75 9.19
C LYS A 310 27.63 -4.76 8.12
N GLY A 311 27.71 -3.91 7.08
CA GLY A 311 26.71 -3.81 6.02
C GLY A 311 25.35 -3.30 6.50
N ILE A 312 24.29 -3.55 5.73
CA ILE A 312 22.90 -3.25 6.08
C ILE A 312 22.00 -4.40 5.63
N THR A 313 20.79 -4.51 6.20
CA THR A 313 19.84 -5.57 5.81
C THR A 313 18.96 -5.07 4.67
N HIS A 314 18.96 -5.81 3.56
CA HIS A 314 18.14 -5.55 2.39
C HIS A 314 16.93 -6.48 2.33
N ALA A 315 15.90 -6.07 1.60
CA ALA A 315 14.79 -6.92 1.19
C ALA A 315 14.26 -6.44 -0.16
N GLN A 316 13.85 -7.39 -1.00
CA GLN A 316 13.29 -7.09 -2.32
C GLN A 316 11.82 -6.67 -2.18
N LYS A 317 11.44 -5.63 -2.93
CA LYS A 317 10.07 -5.11 -3.03
C LYS A 317 9.41 -4.86 -1.66
N LEU A 318 9.97 -3.93 -0.87
CA LEU A 318 9.41 -3.58 0.43
C LEU A 318 8.26 -2.60 0.24
N GLU A 319 7.05 -3.02 0.60
CA GLU A 319 5.85 -2.25 0.27
C GLU A 319 5.01 -1.80 1.47
N GLY A 320 3.75 -2.23 1.58
CA GLY A 320 2.81 -1.75 2.57
C GLY A 320 3.37 -1.73 3.99
N CYS A 321 3.09 -0.65 4.72
CA CYS A 321 3.61 -0.41 6.07
C CYS A 321 2.48 0.12 6.96
N TYR A 322 2.27 -0.48 8.13
CA TYR A 322 1.16 -0.11 9.00
C TYR A 322 1.49 -0.25 10.49
N TRP A 323 1.00 0.69 11.30
CA TRP A 323 1.13 0.62 12.76
C TRP A 323 -0.05 -0.12 13.40
N GLY A 324 0.22 -1.18 14.16
CA GLY A 324 -0.79 -1.98 14.85
C GLY A 324 -0.42 -2.31 16.28
N GLY A 325 -1.29 -1.92 17.22
CA GLY A 325 -1.07 -2.11 18.65
C GLY A 325 0.17 -1.35 19.15
N ARG A 326 1.31 -2.05 19.23
CA ARG A 326 2.60 -1.53 19.68
C ARG A 326 3.76 -1.78 18.71
N SER A 327 3.45 -2.27 17.51
CA SER A 327 4.44 -2.69 16.52
C SER A 327 4.14 -2.07 15.16
N VAL A 328 5.16 -1.98 14.33
CA VAL A 328 5.03 -1.73 12.89
C VAL A 328 5.04 -3.07 12.15
N TYR A 329 4.21 -3.17 11.12
CA TYR A 329 4.15 -4.29 10.19
C TYR A 329 4.53 -3.76 8.83
N PHE A 330 5.34 -4.51 8.09
CA PHE A 330 5.73 -4.14 6.74
C PHE A 330 5.79 -5.36 5.84
N VAL A 331 5.57 -5.13 4.55
CA VAL A 331 5.47 -6.17 3.53
C VAL A 331 6.77 -6.27 2.73
N SER A 332 7.16 -7.48 2.36
CA SER A 332 8.09 -7.74 1.26
C SER A 332 7.36 -8.61 0.25
N SER A 333 7.05 -8.04 -0.89
CA SER A 333 5.95 -8.52 -1.74
C SER A 333 6.35 -9.73 -2.56
N PHE A 334 7.61 -9.80 -2.95
CA PHE A 334 8.24 -11.03 -3.41
C PHE A 334 9.75 -10.95 -3.24
N ALA A 335 10.41 -12.10 -3.35
CA ALA A 335 11.83 -12.16 -3.64
C ALA A 335 12.11 -13.24 -4.67
N ARG A 336 13.08 -13.01 -5.55
CA ARG A 336 13.44 -13.91 -6.64
C ARG A 336 14.95 -14.13 -6.72
N ARG A 337 15.39 -15.38 -6.59
CA ARG A 337 16.80 -15.77 -6.72
C ARG A 337 17.38 -15.39 -8.07
N ALA A 338 16.55 -15.46 -9.11
CA ALA A 338 16.92 -15.05 -10.47
C ALA A 338 17.31 -13.57 -10.57
N GLU A 339 16.79 -12.73 -9.68
CA GLU A 339 17.06 -11.29 -9.59
C GLU A 339 18.12 -10.98 -8.51
N GLY A 340 18.61 -12.00 -7.80
CA GLY A 340 19.75 -11.93 -6.90
C GLY A 340 19.42 -11.95 -5.41
N SER A 341 18.19 -12.29 -5.02
CA SER A 341 17.79 -12.55 -3.63
C SER A 341 18.39 -13.86 -3.09
N ALA A 342 18.46 -13.99 -1.77
CA ALA A 342 18.95 -15.20 -1.10
C ALA A 342 17.97 -16.38 -1.21
N ALA A 343 16.66 -16.11 -1.22
CA ALA A 343 15.64 -17.12 -1.50
C ALA A 343 14.43 -16.55 -2.25
N ASP A 344 13.63 -17.47 -2.79
CA ASP A 344 12.35 -17.14 -3.42
C ASP A 344 11.25 -17.08 -2.36
N HIS A 345 10.37 -16.09 -2.45
CA HIS A 345 9.07 -16.08 -1.76
C HIS A 345 8.06 -15.25 -2.53
N TYR A 346 6.78 -15.50 -2.29
CA TYR A 346 5.65 -14.85 -2.99
C TYR A 346 4.98 -13.75 -2.17
N GLY A 347 5.61 -13.41 -1.03
CA GLY A 347 5.14 -12.42 -0.09
C GLY A 347 5.59 -12.75 1.32
N GLN A 348 5.89 -11.73 2.10
CA GLN A 348 6.19 -11.84 3.52
C GLN A 348 5.60 -10.65 4.26
N ILE A 349 5.09 -10.88 5.47
CA ILE A 349 4.74 -9.81 6.40
C ILE A 349 5.64 -9.94 7.61
N TRP A 350 6.37 -8.87 7.88
CA TRP A 350 7.28 -8.73 8.99
C TRP A 350 6.67 -7.84 10.06
N ARG A 351 6.99 -8.11 11.32
CA ARG A 351 6.59 -7.32 12.48
C ARG A 351 7.84 -6.85 13.22
N TYR A 352 7.95 -5.56 13.47
CA TYR A 352 8.96 -5.00 14.36
C TYR A 352 8.34 -4.38 15.63
N ASP A 353 8.76 -4.86 16.81
CA ASP A 353 8.43 -4.29 18.11
C ASP A 353 9.56 -3.37 18.60
N PRO A 354 9.35 -2.03 18.62
CA PRO A 354 10.40 -1.10 19.02
C PRO A 354 10.73 -1.11 20.51
N ALA A 355 9.82 -1.57 21.38
CA ALA A 355 10.10 -1.65 22.81
C ALA A 355 10.98 -2.86 23.15
N GLU A 356 10.82 -3.96 22.40
CA GLU A 356 11.62 -5.18 22.59
C GLU A 356 12.78 -5.29 21.60
N ARG A 357 12.87 -4.36 20.63
CA ARG A 357 13.85 -4.38 19.53
C ARG A 357 13.89 -5.75 18.85
N ARG A 358 12.70 -6.28 18.59
CA ARG A 358 12.51 -7.62 18.00
C ARG A 358 11.83 -7.52 16.65
N LEU A 359 12.40 -8.17 15.64
CA LEU A 359 11.79 -8.40 14.34
C LEU A 359 11.30 -9.85 14.27
N THR A 360 10.09 -10.08 13.79
CA THR A 360 9.48 -11.41 13.64
C THR A 360 8.86 -11.53 12.26
N LEU A 361 9.13 -12.62 11.54
CA LEU A 361 8.40 -12.99 10.33
C LEU A 361 7.05 -13.58 10.75
N VAL A 362 5.95 -12.90 10.43
CA VAL A 362 4.61 -13.30 10.92
C VAL A 362 3.78 -14.04 9.87
N ILE A 363 4.03 -13.80 8.59
CA ILE A 363 3.36 -14.47 7.46
C ILE A 363 4.38 -14.68 6.34
N VAL A 364 4.32 -15.86 5.71
CA VAL A 364 4.97 -16.16 4.44
C VAL A 364 3.92 -16.67 3.47
N PHE A 365 3.91 -16.13 2.25
CA PHE A 365 3.09 -16.56 1.14
C PHE A 365 3.90 -17.67 0.41
N GLY A 366 3.36 -18.90 0.39
CA GLY A 366 4.12 -20.12 0.12
C GLY A 366 4.04 -20.65 -1.31
N PRO A 367 5.01 -21.50 -1.75
CA PRO A 367 5.23 -21.94 -3.14
C PRO A 367 4.18 -22.89 -3.76
N ASP A 368 3.14 -23.28 -3.00
CA ASP A 368 1.95 -23.93 -3.58
C ASP A 368 0.98 -22.91 -4.20
N THR A 369 1.35 -21.62 -4.19
CA THR A 369 0.76 -20.58 -5.03
C THR A 369 1.50 -20.54 -6.37
N ASP A 370 0.74 -20.61 -7.45
CA ASP A 370 1.21 -20.31 -8.80
C ASP A 370 1.13 -18.79 -8.98
N LEU A 371 2.10 -18.16 -9.66
CA LEU A 371 2.14 -16.72 -10.03
C LEU A 371 0.96 -16.21 -10.87
N GLN A 372 -0.02 -17.08 -11.12
CA GLN A 372 -1.26 -16.86 -11.85
C GLN A 372 -2.51 -17.15 -11.00
N LEU A 373 -2.34 -17.61 -9.75
CA LEU A 373 -3.40 -17.87 -8.79
C LEU A 373 -3.51 -16.72 -7.77
N PRO A 374 -4.72 -16.48 -7.22
CA PRO A 374 -4.90 -15.49 -6.16
C PRO A 374 -4.03 -15.81 -4.93
N GLY A 375 -3.43 -14.81 -4.32
CA GLY A 375 -2.69 -14.87 -3.06
C GLY A 375 -1.20 -14.54 -3.17
N GLU A 376 -0.76 -13.64 -4.04
CA GLU A 376 0.67 -13.31 -4.25
C GLU A 376 0.90 -11.80 -4.41
N SER A 377 2.15 -11.35 -4.23
CA SER A 377 2.51 -9.93 -4.25
C SER A 377 1.61 -9.08 -3.35
N PRO A 378 1.52 -9.40 -2.04
CA PRO A 378 0.85 -8.51 -1.11
C PRO A 378 1.52 -7.15 -1.20
N ASP A 379 0.73 -6.09 -1.30
CA ASP A 379 1.24 -4.73 -1.34
C ASP A 379 0.58 -3.91 -0.21
N ASN A 380 -0.48 -3.17 -0.52
CA ASN A 380 -1.08 -2.24 0.40
C ASN A 380 -1.82 -2.98 1.53
N ILE A 381 -1.50 -2.66 2.80
CA ILE A 381 -2.11 -3.28 3.97
C ILE A 381 -2.84 -2.29 4.87
N CYS A 382 -3.93 -2.73 5.50
CA CYS A 382 -4.55 -1.99 6.61
C CYS A 382 -5.12 -2.91 7.69
N LEU A 383 -5.31 -2.39 8.90
CA LEU A 383 -5.98 -3.13 9.97
C LEU A 383 -7.50 -3.19 9.72
N ALA A 384 -8.05 -4.39 9.77
CA ALA A 384 -9.49 -4.60 9.76
C ALA A 384 -10.11 -4.32 11.15
N PRO A 385 -11.33 -3.76 11.24
CA PRO A 385 -12.01 -3.49 12.52
C PRO A 385 -12.27 -4.72 13.38
N SER A 386 -12.43 -5.90 12.78
CA SER A 386 -12.53 -7.19 13.47
C SER A 386 -11.22 -7.63 14.12
N GLY A 387 -10.14 -6.87 13.88
CA GLY A 387 -8.79 -7.22 14.25
C GLY A 387 -8.28 -8.35 13.38
N GLY A 388 -8.14 -8.06 12.08
CA GLY A 388 -7.37 -8.80 11.07
C GLY A 388 -6.53 -7.81 10.25
N LEU A 389 -5.94 -8.25 9.14
CA LEU A 389 -5.42 -7.36 8.09
C LEU A 389 -6.34 -7.44 6.86
N MET A 390 -6.44 -6.34 6.12
CA MET A 390 -6.80 -6.37 4.71
C MET A 390 -5.54 -6.12 3.90
N VAL A 391 -5.38 -6.88 2.83
CA VAL A 391 -4.20 -6.90 1.97
C VAL A 391 -4.70 -6.75 0.54
N CYS A 392 -4.25 -5.71 -0.14
CA CYS A 392 -4.42 -5.60 -1.58
C CYS A 392 -3.38 -6.44 -2.29
N GLU A 393 -3.76 -7.02 -3.42
CA GLU A 393 -2.81 -7.62 -4.35
C GLU A 393 -2.47 -6.69 -5.50
N ASP A 394 -1.19 -6.74 -5.85
CA ASP A 394 -0.59 -6.23 -7.09
C ASP A 394 0.08 -7.43 -7.82
N GLY A 395 -0.76 -8.38 -8.22
CA GLY A 395 -0.33 -9.63 -8.86
C GLY A 395 -0.49 -9.60 -10.38
N ASN A 396 -0.21 -10.72 -11.05
CA ASN A 396 -0.71 -10.94 -12.41
C ASN A 396 -2.03 -11.71 -12.35
N GLY A 397 -3.02 -11.29 -13.16
CA GLY A 397 -4.29 -12.00 -13.29
C GLY A 397 -5.45 -11.38 -12.51
N ALA A 398 -6.25 -12.20 -11.84
CA ALA A 398 -7.42 -11.72 -11.10
C ALA A 398 -6.98 -11.05 -9.79
N GLN A 399 -7.41 -9.81 -9.59
CA GLN A 399 -6.97 -8.98 -8.46
C GLN A 399 -7.97 -9.03 -7.30
N HIS A 400 -7.46 -9.23 -6.08
CA HIS A 400 -8.28 -9.33 -4.88
C HIS A 400 -7.88 -8.34 -3.79
N VAL A 401 -8.85 -8.10 -2.89
CA VAL A 401 -8.54 -7.74 -1.52
C VAL A 401 -8.68 -9.00 -0.69
N PHE A 402 -7.63 -9.40 0.00
CA PHE A 402 -7.62 -10.49 0.96
C PHE A 402 -7.80 -9.98 2.38
N GLY A 403 -8.57 -10.71 3.18
CA GLY A 403 -8.57 -10.56 4.61
C GLY A 403 -7.72 -11.64 5.26
N VAL A 404 -6.91 -11.27 6.25
CA VAL A 404 -6.13 -12.18 7.09
C VAL A 404 -6.66 -12.12 8.52
N THR A 405 -7.11 -13.24 9.06
CA THR A 405 -7.62 -13.33 10.45
C THR A 405 -6.48 -13.37 11.47
N ARG A 406 -6.82 -13.28 12.76
CA ARG A 406 -5.84 -13.41 13.87
C ARG A 406 -5.08 -14.72 13.91
N ARG A 407 -5.65 -15.76 13.33
CA ARG A 407 -5.05 -17.10 13.29
C ARG A 407 -4.29 -17.34 11.99
N GLY A 408 -4.12 -16.30 11.17
CA GLY A 408 -3.46 -16.41 9.87
C GLY A 408 -4.34 -17.00 8.77
N GLU A 409 -5.65 -17.21 9.01
CA GLU A 409 -6.54 -17.68 7.94
C GLU A 409 -6.79 -16.56 6.93
N VAL A 410 -6.75 -16.90 5.64
CA VAL A 410 -6.96 -15.94 4.57
C VAL A 410 -8.24 -16.23 3.81
N TYR A 411 -8.94 -15.17 3.43
CA TYR A 411 -10.17 -15.24 2.67
C TYR A 411 -10.24 -14.09 1.67
N ALA A 412 -10.78 -14.35 0.48
CA ALA A 412 -11.08 -13.30 -0.48
C ALA A 412 -12.20 -12.40 0.07
N MET A 413 -11.95 -11.10 0.16
CA MET A 413 -12.92 -10.09 0.59
C MET A 413 -13.52 -9.35 -0.60
N ALA A 414 -12.74 -9.10 -1.64
CA ALA A 414 -13.24 -8.48 -2.86
C ALA A 414 -12.45 -8.99 -4.07
N ARG A 415 -13.07 -8.97 -5.26
CA ARG A 415 -12.39 -9.17 -6.54
C ARG A 415 -12.73 -8.05 -7.49
N ASN A 416 -11.72 -7.53 -8.19
CA ASN A 416 -11.94 -6.54 -9.24
C ASN A 416 -12.59 -7.23 -10.44
N ALA A 417 -13.79 -6.79 -10.80
CA ALA A 417 -14.52 -7.33 -11.95
C ALA A 417 -14.45 -6.40 -13.18
N GLN A 418 -13.81 -5.24 -13.07
CA GLN A 418 -13.65 -4.26 -14.15
C GLN A 418 -12.65 -4.79 -15.18
N ASN A 419 -13.16 -5.38 -16.26
CA ASN A 419 -12.31 -5.87 -17.35
C ASN A 419 -11.72 -4.69 -18.16
N ILE A 420 -10.41 -4.52 -18.08
CA ILE A 420 -9.66 -3.50 -18.83
C ILE A 420 -9.06 -4.01 -20.14
N GLY A 421 -9.08 -5.33 -20.33
CA GLY A 421 -8.64 -6.00 -21.55
C GLY A 421 -9.77 -6.12 -22.57
N THR A 422 -9.87 -7.28 -23.21
CA THR A 422 -10.93 -7.59 -24.18
C THR A 422 -11.84 -8.70 -23.64
N PRO A 423 -13.03 -8.93 -24.23
CA PRO A 423 -13.85 -10.08 -23.85
C PRO A 423 -13.16 -11.45 -24.07
N GLY A 424 -12.21 -11.55 -25.02
CA GLY A 424 -11.47 -12.77 -25.33
C GLY A 424 -10.18 -12.95 -24.53
N ALA A 425 -9.65 -11.87 -23.98
CA ALA A 425 -8.45 -11.83 -23.14
C ALA A 425 -8.70 -10.79 -22.03
N PRO A 426 -9.43 -11.17 -20.97
CA PRO A 426 -9.75 -10.25 -19.89
C PRO A 426 -8.53 -9.96 -19.03
N GLU A 427 -8.45 -8.72 -18.56
CA GLU A 427 -7.41 -8.21 -17.68
C GLU A 427 -8.07 -7.34 -16.60
N TRP A 428 -7.46 -7.25 -15.42
CA TRP A 428 -7.99 -6.50 -14.29
C TRP A 428 -6.88 -5.67 -13.65
N GLY A 429 -7.18 -4.40 -13.35
CA GLY A 429 -6.26 -3.54 -12.61
C GLY A 429 -6.16 -3.94 -11.14
N GLU A 430 -5.00 -3.71 -10.53
CA GLU A 430 -4.74 -3.97 -9.11
C GLU A 430 -5.68 -3.20 -8.17
N PHE A 431 -5.73 -3.67 -6.92
CA PHE A 431 -6.32 -2.90 -5.84
C PHE A 431 -5.24 -2.13 -5.10
N ALA A 432 -5.58 -0.93 -4.61
CA ALA A 432 -4.70 -0.11 -3.81
C ALA A 432 -5.49 0.68 -2.76
N GLY A 433 -4.78 1.23 -1.77
CA GLY A 433 -5.32 2.18 -0.81
C GLY A 433 -6.47 1.65 0.05
N VAL A 434 -6.44 0.38 0.46
CA VAL A 434 -7.45 -0.17 1.36
C VAL A 434 -7.39 0.51 2.73
N THR A 435 -8.53 0.98 3.23
CA THR A 435 -8.64 1.65 4.54
C THR A 435 -10.05 1.53 5.09
N PHE A 436 -10.25 1.84 6.37
CA PHE A 436 -11.57 1.79 7.01
C PHE A 436 -12.00 3.16 7.50
N SER A 437 -13.31 3.42 7.43
CA SER A 437 -13.92 4.56 8.09
C SER A 437 -13.53 4.58 9.57
N PRO A 438 -13.44 5.77 10.21
CA PRO A 438 -13.04 5.88 11.61
C PRO A 438 -13.94 5.13 12.62
N ASP A 439 -15.13 4.69 12.21
CA ASP A 439 -16.04 3.86 13.00
C ASP A 439 -16.03 2.36 12.61
N GLY A 440 -15.22 1.98 11.61
CA GLY A 440 -15.10 0.64 11.08
C GLY A 440 -16.33 0.12 10.35
N GLY A 441 -17.28 0.99 9.98
CA GLY A 441 -18.53 0.63 9.30
C GLY A 441 -18.41 0.49 7.78
N THR A 442 -17.37 1.08 7.19
CA THR A 442 -17.15 1.10 5.74
C THR A 442 -15.67 0.83 5.45
N MET A 443 -15.39 -0.10 4.54
CA MET A 443 -14.07 -0.24 3.92
C MET A 443 -14.04 0.63 2.66
N TYR A 444 -13.02 1.46 2.51
CA TYR A 444 -12.74 2.15 1.26
C TYR A 444 -11.58 1.47 0.56
N VAL A 445 -11.64 1.36 -0.77
CA VAL A 445 -10.59 0.74 -1.57
C VAL A 445 -10.59 1.34 -2.97
N ASN A 446 -9.42 1.46 -3.59
CA ASN A 446 -9.25 1.90 -4.96
C ASN A 446 -8.97 0.71 -5.88
N CYS A 447 -9.53 0.75 -7.07
CA CYS A 447 -8.99 0.06 -8.24
C CYS A 447 -8.09 1.05 -8.97
N TYR A 448 -6.85 0.63 -9.25
CA TYR A 448 -5.84 1.50 -9.84
C TYR A 448 -6.20 1.98 -11.24
N THR A 449 -6.58 1.03 -12.12
CA THR A 449 -6.96 1.29 -13.51
C THR A 449 -8.20 0.47 -13.94
N PRO A 450 -9.23 1.11 -14.54
CA PRO A 450 -9.47 2.54 -14.51
C PRO A 450 -9.65 3.02 -13.07
N GLY A 451 -9.11 4.19 -12.74
CA GLY A 451 -9.16 4.71 -11.38
C GLY A 451 -10.59 4.75 -10.84
N THR A 452 -10.89 3.94 -9.82
CA THR A 452 -12.24 3.86 -9.24
C THR A 452 -12.15 3.68 -7.72
N THR A 453 -12.76 4.59 -6.97
CA THR A 453 -12.82 4.52 -5.50
C THR A 453 -14.16 3.95 -5.05
N PHE A 454 -14.14 2.88 -4.25
CA PHE A 454 -15.31 2.22 -3.72
C PHE A 454 -15.47 2.47 -2.21
N ALA A 455 -16.72 2.52 -1.76
CA ALA A 455 -17.12 2.39 -0.36
C ALA A 455 -17.90 1.08 -0.19
N VAL A 456 -17.35 0.13 0.56
CA VAL A 456 -17.91 -1.20 0.81
C VAL A 456 -18.49 -1.27 2.22
N THR A 457 -19.78 -1.53 2.30
CA THR A 457 -20.53 -1.65 3.56
C THR A 457 -21.11 -3.04 3.70
N GLY A 458 -21.15 -3.55 4.93
CA GLY A 458 -21.62 -4.90 5.21
C GLY A 458 -21.38 -5.30 6.67
N PRO A 459 -21.46 -6.59 6.99
CA PRO A 459 -21.34 -7.10 8.35
C PRO A 459 -19.88 -7.16 8.85
N TRP A 460 -19.15 -6.04 8.83
CA TRP A 460 -17.73 -5.94 9.22
C TRP A 460 -17.40 -6.32 10.68
N ARG A 461 -18.43 -6.48 11.52
CA ARG A 461 -18.30 -6.80 12.96
C ARG A 461 -18.76 -8.23 13.27
N ARG A 462 -18.60 -9.16 12.33
CA ARG A 462 -18.85 -10.58 12.56
C ARG A 462 -17.62 -11.28 13.11
#